data_AF-A0A6H3FAQ6-F1
#
_entry.id   AF-A0A6H3FAQ6-F1
#
_cell.length_a   1.000
_cell.length_b   1.000
_cell.length_c   1.000
_cell.angle_alpha   90.00
_cell.angle_beta   90.00
_cell.angle_gamma   90.00
#
_symmetry.space_group_name_H-M   'P 1'
#
loop_
_entity.id
_entity.type
_entity.pdbx_description
1 polymer ?
#
loop_
_entity_poly.entity_id
_entity_poly.type
_entity_poly.pdbx_seq_one_letter_code
_entity_poly.pdbx_strand_id
1 'polypeptide(L)'
;MKSMFLALLALVLFPAATQAATVYPLDQAEILSGSRFDVKVEFSSRLPDPNAARLTINGRDAAQVLGKQPQFVPDEDGKGSALILRGASLPAGAYTVEARGGDNELRHNPLHRR
;
A
#
# COMPACT_ATOMS: atom_id res chain seq x y z
N MET A 1 33.87 -24.39 -54.85
CA MET A 1 33.98 -25.03 -53.53
C MET A 1 33.27 -24.14 -52.53
N LYS A 2 32.09 -24.56 -52.07
CA LYS A 2 31.16 -23.79 -51.24
C LYS A 2 31.45 -24.15 -49.79
N SER A 3 32.20 -23.31 -49.07
CA SER A 3 32.45 -23.50 -47.64
C SER A 3 31.60 -22.49 -46.87
N MET A 4 30.37 -22.92 -46.53
CA MET A 4 29.45 -22.21 -45.65
C MET A 4 30.08 -22.08 -44.26
N PHE A 5 30.45 -20.86 -43.85
CA PHE A 5 30.63 -20.55 -42.43
C PHE A 5 29.24 -20.35 -41.82
N LEU A 6 28.72 -21.39 -41.17
CA LEU A 6 27.51 -21.32 -40.35
C LEU A 6 27.89 -20.66 -39.01
N ALA A 7 27.73 -19.34 -38.92
CA ALA A 7 27.81 -18.64 -37.64
C ALA A 7 26.47 -18.81 -36.90
N LEU A 8 26.42 -19.77 -35.98
CA LEU A 8 25.28 -20.00 -35.10
C LEU A 8 25.27 -18.93 -33.99
N LEU A 9 24.47 -17.88 -34.16
CA LEU A 9 24.22 -16.89 -33.12
C LEU A 9 23.15 -17.44 -32.17
N ALA A 10 23.57 -18.07 -31.07
CA ALA A 10 22.67 -18.47 -30.00
C ALA A 10 22.22 -17.22 -29.22
N LEU A 11 21.03 -16.71 -29.51
CA LEU A 11 20.41 -15.64 -28.74
C LEU A 11 19.87 -16.22 -27.43
N VAL A 12 20.60 -16.04 -26.34
CA VAL A 12 20.16 -16.44 -25.00
C VAL A 12 19.13 -15.42 -24.52
N LEU A 13 17.85 -15.75 -24.64
CA LEU A 13 16.77 -15.02 -23.99
C LEU A 13 16.76 -15.39 -22.51
N PHE A 14 17.26 -14.51 -21.65
CA PHE A 14 17.08 -14.63 -20.21
C PHE A 14 15.63 -14.24 -19.87
N PRO A 15 14.84 -15.10 -19.19
CA PRO A 15 13.57 -14.68 -18.65
C PRO A 15 13.83 -13.61 -17.58
N ALA A 16 13.33 -12.40 -17.79
CA ALA A 16 13.27 -11.40 -16.76
C ALA A 16 12.32 -11.94 -15.68
N ALA A 17 12.88 -12.37 -14.55
CA ALA A 17 12.08 -12.71 -13.38
C ALA A 17 11.33 -11.44 -12.95
N THR A 18 10.05 -11.38 -13.27
CA THR A 18 9.15 -10.36 -12.74
C THR A 18 8.99 -10.64 -11.25
N GLN A 19 9.88 -10.07 -10.44
CA GLN A 19 9.70 -10.03 -9.00
C GLN A 19 8.51 -9.11 -8.74
N ALA A 20 7.32 -9.70 -8.58
CA ALA A 20 6.20 -8.99 -7.98
C ALA A 20 6.66 -8.56 -6.60
N ALA A 21 6.77 -7.24 -6.37
CA ALA A 21 7.15 -6.71 -5.09
C ALA A 21 6.11 -7.17 -4.06
N THR A 22 6.51 -8.12 -3.22
CA THR A 22 5.72 -8.50 -2.05
C THR A 22 5.80 -7.35 -1.07
N VAL A 23 4.73 -6.55 -0.98
CA VAL A 23 4.60 -5.47 0.00
C VAL A 23 4.26 -6.10 1.34
N TYR A 24 5.25 -6.18 2.23
CA TYR A 24 5.08 -6.64 3.60
C TYR A 24 4.41 -5.56 4.46
N PRO A 25 3.77 -5.93 5.59
CA PRO A 25 3.18 -4.96 6.50
C PRO A 25 4.24 -3.91 6.90
N LEU A 26 3.82 -2.65 6.82
CA LEU A 26 4.61 -1.44 7.00
C LEU A 26 4.98 -1.21 8.48
N ASP A 27 5.11 -2.26 9.29
CA ASP A 27 5.10 -2.25 10.76
C ASP A 27 6.18 -1.34 11.37
N GLN A 28 7.14 -0.88 10.57
CA GLN A 28 8.12 0.16 10.88
C GLN A 28 8.47 1.01 9.65
N ALA A 29 7.48 1.51 8.91
CA ALA A 29 7.76 2.37 7.77
C ALA A 29 8.45 3.66 8.24
N GLU A 30 9.69 3.86 7.78
CA GLU A 30 10.43 5.10 7.94
C GLU A 30 10.15 6.02 6.76
N ILE A 31 9.34 7.05 6.99
CA ILE A 31 9.00 8.05 5.97
C ILE A 31 9.88 9.28 6.19
N LEU A 32 10.60 9.70 5.14
CA LEU A 32 11.42 10.91 5.20
C LEU A 32 10.58 12.15 5.50
N SER A 33 11.10 13.00 6.39
CA SER A 33 10.54 14.32 6.67
C SER A 33 10.11 15.12 5.44
N GLY A 34 8.86 15.58 5.43
CA GLY A 34 8.32 16.43 4.36
C GLY A 34 7.99 15.70 3.06
N SER A 35 8.30 14.40 2.96
CA SER A 35 7.90 13.60 1.80
C SER A 35 6.39 13.37 1.80
N ARG A 36 5.84 13.20 0.59
CA ARG A 36 4.48 12.75 0.39
C ARG A 36 4.44 11.24 0.36
N PHE A 37 3.37 10.66 0.89
CA PHE A 37 3.13 9.24 0.87
C PHE A 37 1.65 8.95 0.62
N ASP A 38 1.36 7.74 0.16
CA ASP A 38 0.00 7.26 0.01
C ASP A 38 -0.32 6.31 1.17
N VAL A 39 -1.55 6.41 1.69
CA VAL A 39 -2.09 5.45 2.64
C VAL A 39 -3.07 4.57 1.88
N LYS A 40 -2.84 3.26 1.89
CA LYS A 40 -3.82 2.27 1.45
C LYS A 40 -4.03 1.24 2.55
N VAL A 41 -5.29 1.02 2.89
CA VAL A 41 -5.72 -0.04 3.79
C VAL A 41 -6.66 -0.94 3.00
N GLU A 42 -6.33 -2.21 2.92
CA GLU A 42 -7.18 -3.24 2.32
C GLU A 42 -7.84 -4.05 3.45
N PHE A 43 -9.15 -4.24 3.35
CA PHE A 43 -9.92 -5.10 4.24
C PHE A 43 -10.09 -6.46 3.60
N SER A 44 -10.13 -7.51 4.43
CA SER A 44 -10.20 -8.91 3.97
C SER A 44 -11.57 -9.29 3.39
N SER A 45 -12.57 -8.42 3.58
CA SER A 45 -13.92 -8.61 3.08
C SER A 45 -14.50 -7.29 2.57
N ARG A 46 -15.58 -7.39 1.78
CA ARG A 46 -16.36 -6.23 1.38
C ARG A 46 -17.11 -5.70 2.60
N LEU A 47 -16.93 -4.43 2.91
CA LEU A 47 -17.64 -3.74 3.97
C LEU A 47 -19.04 -3.31 3.49
N PRO A 48 -20.05 -3.27 4.37
CA PRO A 48 -21.44 -2.99 3.99
C PRO A 48 -21.62 -1.57 3.46
N ASP A 49 -20.89 -0.60 4.03
CA ASP A 49 -20.92 0.80 3.64
C ASP A 49 -19.64 1.53 4.13
N PRO A 50 -19.36 2.76 3.66
CA PRO A 50 -18.15 3.49 4.03
C PRO A 50 -17.99 3.75 5.54
N ASN A 51 -19.07 3.83 6.31
CA ASN A 51 -18.99 4.10 7.76
C ASN A 51 -18.49 2.90 8.56
N ALA A 52 -18.55 1.69 7.98
CA ALA A 52 -17.95 0.50 8.57
C ALA A 52 -16.42 0.47 8.43
N ALA A 53 -15.83 1.40 7.67
CA ALA A 53 -14.39 1.57 7.53
C ALA A 53 -13.90 2.75 8.37
N ARG A 54 -12.96 2.51 9.28
CA ARG A 54 -12.38 3.56 10.12
C ARG A 54 -10.87 3.52 10.05
N LEU A 55 -10.24 4.69 9.92
CA LEU A 55 -8.79 4.86 9.94
C LEU A 55 -8.43 5.93 10.97
N THR A 56 -7.56 5.60 11.91
CA THR A 56 -7.07 6.53 12.93
C THR A 56 -5.56 6.67 12.89
N ILE A 57 -5.09 7.85 13.28
CA ILE A 57 -3.68 8.16 13.49
C ILE A 57 -3.55 8.75 14.90
N ASN A 58 -2.80 8.08 15.77
CA ASN A 58 -2.72 8.37 17.20
C ASN A 58 -4.12 8.47 17.86
N GLY A 59 -5.00 7.54 17.50
CA GLY A 59 -6.38 7.46 18.01
C GLY A 59 -7.34 8.53 17.46
N ARG A 60 -6.87 9.48 16.66
CA ARG A 60 -7.69 10.52 16.03
C ARG A 60 -8.07 10.14 14.61
N ASP A 61 -9.21 10.63 14.13
CA ASP A 61 -9.66 10.41 12.76
C ASP A 61 -8.58 10.85 11.74
N ALA A 62 -8.26 9.96 10.80
CA ALA A 62 -7.18 10.22 9.85
C ALA A 62 -7.47 11.39 8.91
N ALA A 63 -8.73 11.68 8.60
CA ALA A 63 -9.06 12.83 7.76
C ALA A 63 -8.77 14.15 8.45
N GLN A 64 -9.00 14.22 9.77
CA GLN A 64 -8.63 15.37 10.59
C GLN A 64 -7.11 15.53 10.67
N VAL A 65 -6.37 14.43 10.83
CA VAL A 65 -4.92 14.48 10.98
C VAL A 65 -4.21 14.79 9.64
N LEU A 66 -4.70 14.23 8.53
CA LEU A 66 -4.09 14.38 7.21
C LEU A 66 -4.70 15.52 6.39
N GLY A 67 -5.75 16.18 6.89
CA GLY A 67 -6.44 17.29 6.22
C GLY A 67 -7.21 16.89 4.96
N LYS A 68 -7.43 15.59 4.74
CA LYS A 68 -8.08 15.06 3.54
C LYS A 68 -8.84 13.78 3.86
N GLN A 69 -10.04 13.64 3.31
CA GLN A 69 -10.83 12.42 3.47
C GLN A 69 -10.23 11.25 2.68
N PRO A 70 -10.04 10.07 3.28
CA PRO A 70 -9.74 8.85 2.55
C PRO A 70 -10.89 8.50 1.59
N GLN A 71 -10.56 8.05 0.39
CA GLN A 71 -11.51 7.48 -0.55
C GLN A 71 -11.84 6.05 -0.13
N PHE A 72 -13.13 5.73 0.00
CA PHE A 72 -13.59 4.37 0.14
C PHE A 72 -13.74 3.70 -1.23
N VAL A 73 -13.15 2.53 -1.39
CA VAL A 73 -13.31 1.66 -2.55
C VAL A 73 -14.09 0.44 -2.09
N PRO A 74 -15.34 0.21 -2.58
CA PRO A 74 -16.15 -0.91 -2.13
C PRO A 74 -15.55 -2.27 -2.46
N ASP A 75 -14.83 -2.37 -3.58
CA ASP A 75 -14.19 -3.59 -4.06
C ASP A 75 -12.87 -3.29 -4.76
N GLU A 76 -11.77 -3.57 -4.06
CA GLU A 76 -10.41 -3.50 -4.58
C GLU A 76 -10.07 -4.86 -5.21
N ASP A 77 -10.22 -4.96 -6.53
CA ASP A 77 -9.85 -6.12 -7.36
C ASP A 77 -10.48 -7.47 -6.92
N GLY A 78 -11.69 -7.46 -6.37
CA GLY A 78 -12.39 -8.66 -5.90
C GLY A 78 -11.93 -9.18 -4.54
N LYS A 79 -11.06 -8.43 -3.83
CA LYS A 79 -10.41 -8.87 -2.59
C LYS A 79 -11.05 -8.33 -1.31
N GLY A 80 -12.00 -7.41 -1.44
CA GLY A 80 -12.62 -6.72 -0.31
C GLY A 80 -12.57 -5.21 -0.50
N SER A 81 -13.05 -4.46 0.49
CA SER A 81 -13.04 -3.00 0.41
C SER A 81 -11.66 -2.42 0.74
N ALA A 82 -11.45 -1.15 0.41
CA ALA A 82 -10.23 -0.42 0.76
C ALA A 82 -10.49 1.04 1.16
N LEU A 83 -9.59 1.60 1.97
CA LEU A 83 -9.43 3.05 2.14
C LEU A 83 -8.15 3.51 1.47
N ILE A 84 -8.24 4.53 0.63
CA ILE A 84 -7.11 5.09 -0.13
C ILE A 84 -7.02 6.59 0.10
N LEU A 85 -5.87 7.08 0.55
CA LEU A 85 -5.57 8.50 0.63
C LEU A 85 -4.23 8.77 -0.05
N ARG A 86 -4.30 9.51 -1.16
CA ARG A 86 -3.12 9.87 -1.96
C ARG A 86 -2.50 11.19 -1.50
N GLY A 87 -1.17 11.22 -1.42
CA GLY A 87 -0.37 12.42 -1.18
C GLY A 87 -0.47 12.99 0.24
N ALA A 88 -0.65 12.14 1.24
CA ALA A 88 -0.55 12.52 2.64
C ALA A 88 0.83 13.06 2.99
N SER A 89 0.88 13.89 4.03
CA SER A 89 2.11 14.33 4.68
C SER A 89 1.84 14.50 6.17
N LEU A 90 2.85 14.18 6.98
CA LEU A 90 2.82 14.32 8.43
C LEU A 90 4.13 14.96 8.90
N PRO A 91 4.15 15.77 9.98
CA PRO A 91 5.35 16.19 10.70
C PRO A 91 6.24 15.03 11.19
N ALA A 92 7.44 15.35 11.72
CA ALA A 92 8.36 14.33 12.23
C ALA A 92 7.77 13.73 13.50
N GLY A 93 7.95 12.43 13.71
CA GLY A 93 7.46 11.76 14.89
C GLY A 93 7.07 10.30 14.67
N ALA A 94 6.72 9.66 15.78
CA ALA A 94 6.11 8.34 15.78
C ALA A 94 4.58 8.48 15.71
N TYR A 95 3.96 7.65 14.88
CA TYR A 95 2.53 7.62 14.68
C TYR A 95 2.02 6.19 14.75
N THR A 96 0.99 5.96 15.54
CA THR A 96 0.22 4.72 15.52
C THR A 96 -0.91 4.85 14.51
N VAL A 97 -0.93 4.00 13.49
CA VAL A 97 -2.03 3.93 12.53
C VAL A 97 -2.86 2.68 12.81
N GLU A 98 -4.16 2.85 12.93
CA GLU A 98 -5.08 1.72 13.09
C GLU A 98 -6.22 1.84 12.08
N ALA A 99 -6.54 0.72 11.45
CA ALA A 99 -7.75 0.58 10.67
C ALA A 99 -8.69 -0.46 11.26
N ARG A 100 -9.99 -0.15 11.22
CA ARG A 100 -11.09 -1.03 11.60
C ARG A 100 -12.04 -1.22 10.43
N GLY A 101 -12.37 -2.47 10.14
CA GLY A 101 -13.39 -2.86 9.16
C GLY A 101 -14.47 -3.69 9.83
N GLY A 102 -15.72 -3.20 9.81
CA GLY A 102 -16.82 -3.82 10.55
C GLY A 102 -16.51 -3.96 12.05
N ASP A 103 -17.16 -4.91 12.72
CA ASP A 103 -17.05 -5.05 14.18
C ASP A 103 -15.77 -5.78 14.65
N ASN A 104 -15.01 -6.43 13.75
CA ASN A 104 -13.98 -7.40 14.17
C ASN A 104 -12.62 -7.36 13.42
N GLU A 105 -12.50 -6.68 12.27
CA GLU A 105 -11.22 -6.67 11.54
C GLU A 105 -10.35 -5.47 11.97
N LEU A 106 -9.22 -5.74 12.62
CA LEU A 106 -8.22 -4.76 13.04
C LEU A 106 -6.94 -4.89 12.24
N ARG A 107 -6.48 -3.80 11.64
CA ARG A 107 -5.12 -3.69 11.09
C ARG A 107 -4.36 -2.60 11.83
N HIS A 108 -3.27 -2.98 12.50
CA HIS A 108 -2.41 -2.08 13.24
C HIS A 108 -1.10 -1.89 12.49
N ASN A 109 -0.59 -0.66 12.45
CA ASN A 109 0.67 -0.35 11.80
C ASN A 109 1.39 0.86 12.46
N PRO A 110 2.54 0.67 13.12
CA PRO A 110 3.41 1.75 13.57
C PRO A 110 4.15 2.45 12.41
N LEU A 111 3.99 3.76 12.28
CA LEU A 111 4.77 4.61 11.36
C LEU A 111 5.82 5.42 12.14
N HIS A 112 7.06 5.40 11.68
CA HIS A 112 8.15 6.21 12.24
C HIS A 112 8.60 7.25 11.20
N ARG A 113 8.75 8.51 11.58
CA ARG A 113 9.13 9.59 10.67
C ARG A 113 10.44 10.20 11.17
N ARG A 114 11.54 9.92 10.47
CA ARG A 114 12.87 10.51 10.76
C ARG A 114 12.96 11.95 10.27
#